data_AF-A0A7S1IVP0-F1
#
_entry.id   AF-A0A7S1IVP0-F1
#
_cell.length_a   1.000
_cell.length_b   1.000
_cell.length_c   1.000
_cell.angle_alpha   90.00
_cell.angle_beta   90.00
_cell.angle_gamma   90.00
#
_symmetry.space_group_name_H-M   'P 1'
#
loop_
_entity.id
_entity.type
_entity.pdbx_description
1 polymer ?
#
loop_
_entity_poly.entity_id
_entity_poly.type
_entity_poly.pdbx_seq_one_letter_code
_entity_poly.pdbx_strand_id
1 'polypeptide(L)'
;CLHKVLQGCGPVLMGSGPILNHVREPLCHALLKACASPVPAVFRPALGILVTLVGRFMRPLHAEAGLLLQTALLFPLESANTHYQQRTAALQALQKLCSDPQVVVDLFLNYDCNTRAPNLFGRIVHSLLAAAQAE
;
A
#
# COMPACT_ATOMS: atom_id res chain seq x y z
N CYS A 1 -8.09 9.57 -13.62
CA CYS A 1 -7.45 9.00 -14.82
C CYS A 1 -6.56 7.80 -14.45
N LEU A 2 -5.49 8.00 -13.67
CA LEU A 2 -4.53 6.95 -13.30
C LEU A 2 -5.13 5.67 -12.66
N HIS A 3 -6.04 5.82 -11.69
CA HIS A 3 -6.70 4.66 -11.06
C HIS A 3 -7.43 3.77 -12.09
N LYS A 4 -8.15 4.38 -13.04
CA LYS A 4 -8.84 3.65 -14.12
C LYS A 4 -7.86 3.00 -15.09
N VAL A 5 -6.73 3.67 -15.37
CA VAL A 5 -5.65 3.09 -16.17
C VAL A 5 -5.13 1.84 -15.48
N LEU A 6 -4.71 1.90 -14.21
CA LEU A 6 -4.19 0.73 -13.49
C LEU A 6 -5.22 -0.41 -13.32
N GLN A 7 -6.52 -0.08 -13.21
CA GLN A 7 -7.58 -1.08 -13.21
C GLN A 7 -7.81 -1.70 -14.60
N GLY A 8 -7.69 -0.93 -15.68
CA GLY A 8 -7.87 -1.38 -17.06
C GLY A 8 -6.61 -1.92 -17.74
N CYS A 9 -5.43 -1.72 -17.16
CA CYS A 9 -4.17 -2.21 -17.69
C CYS A 9 -4.20 -3.74 -17.72
N GLY A 10 -4.22 -4.30 -18.92
CA GLY A 10 -4.13 -5.74 -19.16
C GLY A 10 -2.73 -6.30 -18.89
N PRO A 11 -2.50 -7.60 -19.16
CA PRO A 11 -1.23 -8.29 -18.89
C PRO A 11 0.00 -7.66 -19.58
N VAL A 12 -0.20 -6.85 -20.62
CA VAL A 12 0.88 -6.11 -21.30
C VAL A 12 1.61 -5.16 -20.36
N LEU A 13 0.90 -4.41 -19.51
CA LEU A 13 1.56 -3.50 -18.56
C LEU A 13 2.16 -4.26 -17.36
N MET A 14 1.57 -5.41 -17.01
CA MET A 14 2.07 -6.29 -15.94
C MET A 14 3.30 -7.10 -16.37
N GLY A 15 3.45 -7.38 -17.67
CA GLY A 15 4.54 -8.21 -18.21
C GLY A 15 5.65 -7.46 -18.93
N SER A 16 5.46 -6.17 -19.27
CA SER A 16 6.50 -5.38 -19.94
C SER A 16 7.45 -4.70 -18.95
N GLY A 17 8.55 -5.39 -18.64
CA GLY A 17 9.64 -4.85 -17.81
C GLY A 17 10.08 -3.41 -18.18
N PRO A 18 10.25 -3.06 -19.47
CA PRO A 18 10.64 -1.71 -19.88
C PRO A 18 9.63 -0.62 -19.47
N ILE A 19 8.32 -0.86 -19.62
CA ILE A 19 7.29 0.12 -19.26
C ILE A 19 7.24 0.27 -17.75
N LEU A 20 7.25 -0.84 -17.01
CA LEU A 20 7.26 -0.82 -15.55
C LEU A 20 8.45 -0.05 -15.01
N ASN A 21 9.65 -0.23 -15.57
CA ASN A 21 10.85 0.47 -15.13
C ASN A 21 10.76 2.00 -15.34
N HIS A 22 10.14 2.47 -16.42
CA HIS A 22 9.97 3.91 -16.67
C HIS A 22 8.87 4.54 -15.80
N VAL A 23 7.84 3.78 -15.44
CA VAL A 23 6.68 4.30 -14.69
C VAL A 23 6.86 4.16 -13.17
N ARG A 24 7.64 3.17 -12.70
CA ARG A 24 7.85 2.83 -11.29
C ARG A 24 8.20 4.03 -10.42
N GLU A 25 9.31 4.71 -10.71
CA GLU A 25 9.81 5.79 -9.86
C GLU A 25 8.87 7.02 -9.87
N PRO A 26 8.41 7.54 -11.03
CA PRO A 26 7.44 8.63 -11.07
C PRO A 26 6.13 8.30 -10.34
N LEU A 27 5.62 7.08 -10.52
CA LEU A 27 4.39 6.62 -9.88
C LEU A 27 4.53 6.57 -8.37
N CYS A 28 5.61 5.97 -7.87
CA CYS A 28 5.82 5.80 -6.43
C CYS A 28 6.07 7.14 -5.76
N HIS A 29 6.86 8.04 -6.37
CA HIS A 29 7.07 9.39 -5.85
C HIS A 29 5.76 10.19 -5.77
N ALA A 30 4.95 10.15 -6.81
CA ALA A 30 3.65 10.82 -6.82
C ALA A 30 2.70 10.25 -5.75
N LEU A 31 2.67 8.91 -5.61
CA LEU A 31 1.83 8.25 -4.61
C LEU A 31 2.28 8.52 -3.17
N LEU A 32 3.58 8.52 -2.89
CA LEU A 32 4.11 8.85 -1.56
C LEU A 32 3.68 10.25 -1.14
N LYS A 33 3.85 11.24 -2.03
CA LYS A 33 3.39 12.62 -1.78
C LYS A 33 1.88 12.70 -1.56
N ALA A 34 1.11 12.00 -2.38
CA ALA A 34 -0.35 12.03 -2.28
C ALA A 34 -0.87 11.34 -1.02
N CYS A 35 -0.29 10.21 -0.61
CA CYS A 35 -0.66 9.49 0.61
C CYS A 35 -0.26 10.25 1.89
N ALA A 36 0.83 11.02 1.85
CA ALA A 36 1.24 11.88 2.95
C ALA A 36 0.45 13.21 3.03
N SER A 37 -0.45 13.48 2.08
CA SER A 37 -1.21 14.73 2.06
C SER A 37 -2.18 14.80 3.26
N PRO A 38 -2.24 15.93 3.98
CA PRO A 38 -3.25 16.14 5.02
C PRO A 38 -4.65 16.34 4.44
N VAL A 39 -4.79 16.55 3.12
CA VAL A 39 -6.05 16.86 2.46
C VAL A 39 -6.81 15.56 2.12
N PRO A 40 -8.00 15.32 2.71
CA PRO A 40 -8.77 14.08 2.48
C PRO A 40 -9.11 13.78 1.02
N ALA A 41 -9.37 14.83 0.24
CA ALA A 41 -9.66 14.72 -1.18
C ALA A 41 -8.46 14.23 -2.01
N VAL A 42 -7.23 14.32 -1.48
CA VAL A 42 -6.00 13.87 -2.15
C VAL A 42 -5.59 12.48 -1.65
N PHE A 43 -5.54 12.28 -0.33
CA PHE A 43 -5.02 11.03 0.21
C PHE A 43 -5.97 9.85 -0.03
N ARG A 44 -7.30 10.02 0.05
CA ARG A 44 -8.25 8.89 -0.09
C ARG A 44 -8.21 8.26 -1.48
N PRO A 45 -8.23 9.01 -2.59
CA PRO A 45 -8.03 8.43 -3.92
C PRO A 45 -6.64 7.78 -4.08
N ALA A 46 -5.61 8.37 -3.47
CA ALA A 46 -4.25 7.81 -3.51
C ALA A 46 -4.19 6.43 -2.84
N LEU A 47 -4.88 6.24 -1.71
CA LEU A 47 -5.03 4.93 -1.08
C LEU A 47 -5.75 3.91 -1.99
N GLY A 48 -6.77 4.34 -2.75
CA GLY A 48 -7.42 3.45 -3.73
C GLY A 48 -6.48 3.01 -4.85
N ILE A 49 -5.63 3.92 -5.32
CA ILE A 49 -4.58 3.60 -6.29
C ILE A 49 -3.56 2.63 -5.69
N LEU A 50 -3.11 2.88 -4.46
CA LEU A 50 -2.19 2.00 -3.74
C LEU A 50 -2.76 0.60 -3.57
N VAL A 51 -4.05 0.47 -3.20
CA VAL A 51 -4.71 -0.84 -3.07
C VAL A 51 -4.67 -1.60 -4.39
N THR A 52 -4.95 -0.93 -5.51
CA THR A 52 -4.86 -1.54 -6.85
C THR A 52 -3.43 -1.90 -7.24
N LEU A 53 -2.45 -1.06 -6.88
CA LEU A 53 -1.04 -1.29 -7.16
C LEU A 53 -0.55 -2.53 -6.41
N VAL A 54 -0.82 -2.60 -5.11
CA VAL A 54 -0.41 -3.75 -4.28
C VAL A 54 -1.14 -5.02 -4.74
N GLY A 55 -2.45 -4.95 -4.96
CA GLY A 55 -3.23 -6.13 -5.38
C GLY A 55 -2.81 -6.74 -6.73
N ARG A 56 -2.14 -6.00 -7.61
CA ARG A 56 -1.83 -6.46 -8.98
C ARG A 56 -0.36 -6.43 -9.36
N PHE A 57 0.44 -5.58 -8.72
CA PHE A 57 1.82 -5.29 -9.10
C PHE A 57 2.83 -5.56 -7.97
N MET A 58 2.43 -6.24 -6.89
CA MET A 58 3.33 -6.59 -5.78
C MET A 58 4.60 -7.31 -6.24
N ARG A 59 4.50 -8.30 -7.12
CA ARG A 59 5.69 -9.03 -7.63
C ARG A 59 6.70 -8.10 -8.34
N PRO A 60 6.33 -7.33 -9.38
CA PRO A 60 7.29 -6.47 -10.06
C PRO A 60 7.72 -5.23 -9.25
N LEU A 61 6.92 -4.78 -8.28
CA LEU A 61 7.14 -3.52 -7.53
C LEU A 61 7.25 -3.73 -6.01
N HIS A 62 7.72 -4.88 -5.54
CA HIS A 62 7.68 -5.20 -4.10
C HIS A 62 8.48 -4.20 -3.25
N ALA A 63 9.62 -3.70 -3.72
CA ALA A 63 10.40 -2.72 -2.97
C ALA A 63 9.61 -1.41 -2.75
N GLU A 64 9.01 -0.89 -3.82
CA GLU A 64 8.25 0.36 -3.77
C GLU A 64 6.91 0.18 -3.07
N ALA A 65 6.24 -0.95 -3.29
CA ALA A 65 5.03 -1.32 -2.57
C ALA A 65 5.30 -1.37 -1.06
N GLY A 66 6.46 -1.86 -0.63
CA GLY A 66 6.85 -1.93 0.78
C GLY A 66 6.94 -0.53 1.40
N LEU A 67 7.61 0.39 0.71
CA LEU A 67 7.71 1.79 1.13
C LEU A 67 6.33 2.47 1.18
N LEU A 68 5.50 2.26 0.15
CA LEU A 68 4.15 2.78 0.09
C LEU A 68 3.26 2.25 1.22
N LEU A 69 3.31 0.95 1.52
CA LEU A 69 2.57 0.33 2.63
C LEU A 69 2.99 0.92 3.97
N GLN A 70 4.30 1.11 4.19
CA GLN A 70 4.80 1.75 5.41
C GLN A 70 4.29 3.18 5.56
N THR A 71 4.45 4.00 4.53
CA THR A 71 4.12 5.43 4.60
C THR A 71 2.61 5.67 4.60
N ALA A 72 1.86 4.95 3.79
CA ALA A 72 0.45 5.22 3.56
C ALA A 72 -0.51 4.44 4.47
N LEU A 73 -0.10 3.26 4.95
CA LEU A 73 -0.95 2.41 5.80
C LEU A 73 -0.42 2.32 7.23
N LEU A 74 0.83 1.90 7.43
CA LEU A 74 1.36 1.69 8.79
C LEU A 74 1.55 3.00 9.56
N PHE A 75 2.14 4.03 8.96
CA PHE A 75 2.38 5.30 9.65
C PHE A 75 1.09 5.90 10.24
N PRO A 76 -0.04 5.98 9.51
CA PRO A 76 -1.32 6.42 10.08
C PRO A 76 -1.86 5.60 11.26
N LEU A 77 -1.51 4.32 11.33
CA LEU A 77 -1.99 3.40 12.36
C LEU A 77 -1.10 3.42 13.60
N GLU A 78 0.20 3.62 13.42
CA GLU A 78 1.20 3.59 14.49
C GLU A 78 1.43 4.98 15.12
N SER A 79 1.20 6.06 14.38
CA SER A 79 1.38 7.42 14.89
C SER A 79 0.21 7.86 15.76
N ALA A 80 0.52 8.30 16.99
CA ALA A 80 -0.46 8.90 17.91
C ALA A 80 -1.03 10.23 17.39
N ASN A 81 -0.29 10.94 16.54
CA ASN A 81 -0.65 12.27 16.03
C ASN A 81 -1.44 12.23 14.72
N THR A 82 -1.78 11.04 14.22
CA THR A 82 -2.55 10.93 12.97
C THR A 82 -4.03 11.21 13.21
N HIS A 83 -4.62 12.02 12.33
CA HIS A 83 -6.05 12.31 12.35
C HIS A 83 -6.89 11.04 12.18
N TYR A 84 -7.99 10.96 12.94
CA TYR A 84 -8.93 9.82 12.90
C TYR A 84 -9.32 9.42 11.48
N GLN A 85 -9.62 10.38 10.60
CA GLN A 85 -10.03 10.08 9.22
C GLN A 85 -8.94 9.40 8.38
N GLN A 86 -7.66 9.74 8.58
CA GLN A 86 -6.55 9.08 7.90
C GLN A 86 -6.36 7.66 8.45
N ARG A 87 -6.45 7.49 9.78
CA ARG A 87 -6.38 6.18 10.43
C ARG A 87 -7.49 5.23 9.95
N THR A 88 -8.74 5.68 9.95
CA THR A 88 -9.88 4.89 9.47
C THR A 88 -9.76 4.52 8.00
N ALA A 89 -9.30 5.45 7.15
CA ALA A 89 -9.10 5.17 5.74
C ALA A 89 -7.94 4.18 5.49
N ALA A 90 -6.87 4.23 6.28
CA ALA A 90 -5.79 3.24 6.25
C ALA A 90 -6.30 1.84 6.65
N LEU A 91 -7.11 1.73 7.71
CA LEU A 91 -7.77 0.48 8.11
C LEU A 91 -8.66 -0.09 6.99
N GLN A 92 -9.48 0.75 6.36
CA GLN A 92 -10.34 0.35 5.23
C GLN A 92 -9.53 -0.12 4.02
N ALA A 93 -8.39 0.52 3.74
CA ALA A 93 -7.49 0.11 2.67
C ALA A 93 -6.82 -1.24 2.98
N LEU A 94 -6.35 -1.45 4.22
CA LEU A 94 -5.82 -2.74 4.68
C LEU A 94 -6.88 -3.84 4.59
N GLN A 95 -8.11 -3.59 5.04
CA GLN A 95 -9.20 -4.56 4.94
C GLN A 95 -9.42 -5.01 3.49
N LYS A 96 -9.38 -4.08 2.52
CA LYS A 96 -9.51 -4.42 1.09
C LYS A 96 -8.33 -5.26 0.60
N LEU A 97 -7.10 -4.90 0.96
CA LEU A 97 -5.92 -5.70 0.60
C LEU A 97 -5.98 -7.11 1.17
N CYS A 98 -6.32 -7.25 2.45
CA CYS A 98 -6.41 -8.53 3.12
C CYS A 98 -7.61 -9.38 2.68
N SER A 99 -8.56 -8.80 1.93
CA SER A 99 -9.67 -9.57 1.35
C SER A 99 -9.21 -10.52 0.22
N ASP A 100 -8.02 -10.29 -0.34
CA ASP A 100 -7.35 -11.22 -1.25
C ASP A 100 -6.28 -12.03 -0.49
N PRO A 101 -6.46 -13.35 -0.30
CA PRO A 101 -5.48 -14.20 0.38
C PRO A 101 -4.09 -14.21 -0.29
N GLN A 102 -4.02 -14.01 -1.61
CA GLN A 102 -2.72 -13.96 -2.31
C GLN A 102 -1.92 -12.72 -1.91
N VAL A 103 -2.59 -11.58 -1.73
CA VAL A 103 -1.94 -10.36 -1.24
C VAL A 103 -1.36 -10.56 0.16
N VAL A 104 -2.07 -11.29 1.03
CA VAL A 104 -1.59 -11.61 2.38
C VAL A 104 -0.35 -12.50 2.34
N VAL A 105 -0.35 -13.53 1.48
CA VAL A 105 0.81 -14.41 1.28
C VAL A 105 1.98 -13.63 0.70
N ASP A 106 1.75 -12.80 -0.33
CA ASP A 106 2.77 -11.96 -0.94
C ASP A 106 3.36 -10.96 0.06
N LEU A 107 2.55 -10.36 0.95
CA LEU A 107 3.05 -9.50 2.02
C LEU A 107 4.03 -10.27 2.93
N PHE A 108 3.63 -11.43 3.42
CA PHE A 108 4.46 -12.23 4.33
C PHE A 108 5.77 -12.69 3.66
N LEU A 109 5.67 -13.27 2.45
CA LEU A 109 6.84 -13.79 1.74
C LEU A 109 7.82 -12.69 1.33
N ASN A 110 7.32 -11.53 0.86
CA ASN A 110 8.19 -10.48 0.35
C ASN A 110 8.84 -9.64 1.45
N TYR A 111 8.22 -9.52 2.62
CA TYR A 111 8.66 -8.59 3.66
C TYR A 111 9.11 -9.25 4.97
N ASP A 112 8.45 -10.32 5.40
CA ASP A 112 8.74 -10.94 6.69
C ASP A 112 9.67 -12.15 6.55
N CYS A 113 9.59 -12.88 5.42
CA CYS A 113 10.52 -13.99 5.13
C CYS A 113 11.87 -13.54 4.58
N ASN A 114 12.05 -12.25 4.28
CA ASN A 114 13.31 -11.69 3.80
C ASN A 114 14.00 -10.91 4.92
N THR A 115 15.14 -11.41 5.40
CA THR A 115 15.89 -10.81 6.53
C THR A 115 16.42 -9.40 6.25
N ARG A 116 16.43 -8.96 4.99
CA ARG A 116 16.83 -7.59 4.58
C ARG A 116 15.65 -6.66 4.37
N ALA A 117 14.43 -7.19 4.36
CA ALA A 117 13.21 -6.42 4.20
C ALA A 117 12.63 -6.02 5.57
N PRO A 118 11.81 -4.97 5.63
CA PRO A 118 11.14 -4.60 6.85
C PRO A 118 10.05 -5.62 7.22
N ASN A 119 9.88 -5.90 8.51
CA ASN A 119 8.80 -6.74 9.05
C ASN A 119 7.43 -6.03 8.92
N LEU A 120 6.81 -6.08 7.73
CA LEU A 120 5.58 -5.34 7.46
C LEU A 120 4.35 -6.09 7.94
N PHE A 121 4.27 -7.39 7.68
CA PHE A 121 3.08 -8.17 8.04
C PHE A 121 2.96 -8.25 9.58
N GLY A 122 4.04 -8.54 10.29
CA GLY A 122 4.04 -8.50 11.76
C GLY A 122 3.64 -7.13 12.33
N ARG A 123 4.10 -6.03 11.73
CA ARG A 123 3.68 -4.68 12.13
C ARG A 123 2.20 -4.42 11.87
N ILE A 124 1.65 -4.85 10.73
CA ILE A 124 0.22 -4.75 10.43
C ILE A 124 -0.60 -5.47 11.51
N VAL A 125 -0.23 -6.71 11.83
CA VAL A 125 -0.91 -7.50 12.88
C VAL A 125 -0.86 -6.77 14.22
N HIS A 126 0.32 -6.26 14.61
CA HIS A 126 0.48 -5.50 15.84
C HIS A 126 -0.37 -4.23 15.88
N SER A 127 -0.39 -3.44 14.81
CA SER A 127 -1.21 -2.22 14.70
C SER A 127 -2.70 -2.53 14.79
N LEU A 128 -3.17 -3.63 14.21
CA LEU A 128 -4.57 -4.05 14.29
C LEU A 128 -4.95 -4.49 15.71
N LEU A 129 -4.08 -5.24 16.39
CA LEU A 129 -4.29 -5.63 17.79
C LEU A 129 -4.36 -4.41 18.71
N ALA A 130 -3.43 -3.47 18.55
CA ALA A 130 -3.43 -2.22 19.32
C ALA A 130 -4.68 -1.37 19.07
N ALA A 131 -5.16 -1.31 17.82
CA ALA A 131 -6.39 -0.61 17.49
C ALA A 131 -7.64 -1.26 18.10
N ALA A 132 -7.70 -2.59 18.16
CA ALA A 132 -8.82 -3.33 18.76
C ALA A 132 -8.86 -3.24 20.30
N GLN A 133 -7.72 -2.98 20.95
CA GLN A 133 -7.62 -2.80 22.41
C GLN A 133 -7.85 -1.35 22.86
N ALA A 134 -7.93 -0.41 21.93
CA ALA A 134 -8.17 1.00 22.21
C ALA A 134 -9.68 1.36 22.30
N GLU A 135 -10.56 0.36 22.19
CA GLU A 135 -12.00 0.42 22.49
C GLU A 135 -12.28 -0.02 23.93
#